data_AF-A0A2T4HLV0-F1
#
_entry.id   AF-A0A2T4HLV0-F1
#
_cell.length_a   1.000
_cell.length_b   1.000
_cell.length_c   1.000
_cell.angle_alpha   90.00
_cell.angle_beta   90.00
_cell.angle_gamma   90.00
#
_symmetry.space_group_name_H-M   'P 1'
#
loop_
_entity.id
_entity.type
_entity.pdbx_description
1 polymer ?
#
loop_
_entity_poly.entity_id
_entity_poly.type
_entity_poly.pdbx_seq_one_letter_code
_entity_poly.pdbx_strand_id
1 'polypeptide(L)'
;MSGIRAWRNLPAGSAAPALLCIPPFPGARTLPLAVPVVDRAAAPSHSDDMAQSCIEAVRAGRVGGCFWGAQPALAGRSLLLRPATVAQVRLMLARVKDMGLQHEAAIWLNGPMRAARSTIAADIPKIDDASDPWYLFDQADMLWCDAGDELALLARMAGRQVVCFGEGRFGALGTAQASGDLEDAVSTHLIAGFAYRNPFTGDDIPLVEAIELLAFWRRLIDANRPLRAAVGFAFWKRAAVAPLLWGGGDIPFVSDPAMLRRLPAGSAVALWRSKASPSLIEEMDRAGLVARDVEDGFIRSAGLGADCVPPLSIVVDALGAHFDPAGPTELENMLRAGGFPPALLERAARLRSRIVESGIGKYGAGGGALDRPGGERRHILVTGQVEDDRSVQCGGGDVGGNLDLLRRVRLHEPDAFILYKPHPDVEAGHRKGHVQDRDALAHADRVVRDVPISALLAMVDGVHVLTSLAGFEALLRGKAVTTHGVPFYAGWGLTTDLGIVPSRRGVPRTIDELVAAVLLLYPRYLDPVTRLPCPPEILVRHLAGNIDFGNPWIVGMRRLQGRVMRRWTEGRGTR
;
A
#
# COMPACT_ATOMS: atom_id res chain seq x y z
N MET A 1 -8.86 -1.22 17.71
CA MET A 1 -8.99 -0.68 19.08
C MET A 1 -7.70 -0.11 19.74
N SER A 2 -6.45 -0.35 19.29
CA SER A 2 -5.27 0.11 20.06
C SER A 2 -4.52 1.38 19.56
N GLY A 3 -4.53 1.71 18.26
CA GLY A 3 -3.68 2.80 17.72
C GLY A 3 -4.13 4.22 18.08
N ILE A 4 -5.41 4.55 17.82
CA ILE A 4 -5.97 5.88 18.14
C ILE A 4 -6.03 6.09 19.66
N ARG A 5 -6.23 5.03 20.46
CA ARG A 5 -6.19 5.12 21.92
C ARG A 5 -4.79 5.42 22.48
N ALA A 6 -3.72 4.94 21.82
CA ALA A 6 -2.35 5.22 22.24
C ALA A 6 -1.97 6.70 22.03
N TRP A 7 -2.39 7.31 20.91
CA TRP A 7 -2.24 8.76 20.70
C TRP A 7 -3.14 9.58 21.65
N ARG A 8 -4.33 9.04 22.01
CA ARG A 8 -5.27 9.66 22.96
C ARG A 8 -4.83 9.59 24.44
N ASN A 9 -3.88 8.72 24.79
CA ASN A 9 -3.49 8.41 26.18
C ASN A 9 -2.00 8.69 26.45
N LEU A 10 -1.39 9.67 25.78
CA LEU A 10 -0.09 10.16 26.23
C LEU A 10 -0.23 10.68 27.67
N PRO A 11 0.58 10.19 28.63
CA PRO A 11 0.49 10.59 30.03
C PRO A 11 0.69 12.10 30.16
N ALA A 12 -0.07 12.73 31.05
CA ALA A 12 0.13 14.13 31.40
C ALA A 12 1.58 14.34 31.84
N GLY A 13 2.36 15.06 31.04
CA GLY A 13 3.81 15.28 31.25
C GLY A 13 4.73 14.71 30.17
N SER A 14 4.25 13.93 29.20
CA SER A 14 5.05 13.64 27.99
C SER A 14 5.16 14.89 27.13
N ALA A 15 6.37 15.20 26.62
CA ALA A 15 6.54 16.23 25.61
C ALA A 15 5.50 16.05 24.49
N ALA A 16 4.88 17.15 24.02
CA ALA A 16 3.95 17.09 22.90
C ALA A 16 4.61 16.31 21.75
N PRO A 17 3.88 15.40 21.08
CA PRO A 17 4.45 14.64 19.98
C PRO A 17 5.00 15.61 18.93
N ALA A 18 6.14 15.29 18.33
CA ALA A 18 6.71 16.14 17.29
C ALA A 18 5.69 16.38 16.18
N LEU A 19 5.64 17.61 15.66
CA LEU A 19 4.78 18.00 14.53
C LEU A 19 4.85 16.97 13.39
N LEU A 20 6.05 16.46 13.08
CA LEU A 20 6.27 15.40 12.10
C LEU A 20 6.40 14.05 12.80
N CYS A 21 5.34 13.24 12.77
CA CYS A 21 5.33 11.92 13.39
C CYS A 21 4.64 10.85 12.54
N ILE A 22 5.05 9.60 12.78
CA ILE A 22 4.52 8.42 12.11
C ILE A 22 3.04 8.26 12.48
N PRO A 23 2.13 8.08 11.51
CA PRO A 23 0.73 7.80 11.81
C PRO A 23 0.59 6.52 12.66
N PRO A 24 -0.39 6.44 13.57
CA PRO A 24 -0.57 5.32 14.48
C PRO A 24 -1.21 4.10 13.79
N PHE A 25 -0.52 3.56 12.78
CA PHE A 25 -0.96 2.39 12.01
C PHE A 25 -1.24 1.17 12.92
N PRO A 26 -2.30 0.38 12.66
CA PRO A 26 -2.66 -0.78 13.46
C PRO A 26 -1.51 -1.81 13.65
N GLY A 27 -0.96 -1.90 14.86
CA GLY A 27 0.05 -2.89 15.19
C GLY A 27 1.48 -2.54 14.75
N ALA A 28 1.73 -1.26 14.40
CA ALA A 28 3.06 -0.72 14.17
C ALA A 28 3.98 -0.92 15.39
N ARG A 29 5.26 -1.19 15.12
CA ARG A 29 6.34 -1.41 16.09
C ARG A 29 7.58 -0.67 15.57
N THR A 30 7.78 0.56 16.00
CA THR A 30 8.84 1.39 15.41
C THR A 30 9.38 2.41 16.41
N LEU A 31 10.58 2.90 16.11
CA LEU A 31 11.19 4.05 16.75
C LEU A 31 10.51 5.35 16.24
N PRO A 32 10.57 6.45 17.00
CA PRO A 32 10.05 7.72 16.53
C PRO A 32 10.80 8.18 15.27
N LEU A 33 10.07 8.75 14.31
CA LEU A 33 10.63 9.37 13.10
C LEU A 33 11.52 10.58 13.43
N ALA A 34 11.11 11.37 14.42
CA ALA A 34 11.80 12.57 14.86
C ALA A 34 12.23 12.42 16.33
N VAL A 35 13.53 12.62 16.58
CA VAL A 35 14.15 12.53 17.92
C VAL A 35 14.62 13.92 18.33
N PRO A 36 14.18 14.47 19.48
CA PRO A 36 14.62 15.79 19.92
C PRO A 36 16.14 15.87 20.08
N VAL A 37 16.75 16.94 19.58
CA VAL A 37 18.17 17.24 19.79
C VAL A 37 18.33 17.97 21.12
N VAL A 38 19.07 17.35 22.05
CA VAL A 38 19.23 17.86 23.44
C VAL A 38 20.32 18.94 23.53
N ASP A 39 21.32 18.92 22.66
CA ASP A 39 22.41 19.90 22.62
C ASP A 39 22.32 20.77 21.36
N ARG A 40 21.79 21.99 21.51
CA ARG A 40 21.60 22.95 20.41
C ARG A 40 22.89 23.67 20.01
N ALA A 41 23.96 23.59 20.81
CA ALA A 41 25.19 24.35 20.59
C ALA A 41 26.03 23.83 19.40
N ALA A 42 25.68 22.67 18.85
CA ALA A 42 26.35 22.05 17.69
C ALA A 42 25.46 22.00 16.42
N ALA A 43 24.29 22.65 16.42
CA ALA A 43 23.42 22.66 15.24
C ALA A 43 24.10 23.46 14.10
N PRO A 44 24.27 22.88 12.90
CA PRO A 44 24.88 23.59 11.78
C PRO A 44 24.09 24.85 11.43
N SER A 45 24.76 25.89 10.96
CA SER A 45 24.08 27.05 10.38
C SER A 45 23.20 26.60 9.21
N HIS A 46 21.90 26.85 9.31
CA HIS A 46 20.93 26.51 8.28
C HIS A 46 20.66 27.74 7.40
N SER A 47 20.54 27.55 6.08
CA SER A 47 20.19 28.63 5.15
C SER A 47 18.68 28.79 5.04
N ASP A 48 18.23 30.01 4.74
CA ASP A 48 16.81 30.33 4.46
C ASP A 48 16.24 29.44 3.35
N ASP A 49 17.06 29.07 2.35
CA ASP A 49 16.69 28.15 1.27
C ASP A 49 16.23 26.78 1.79
N MET A 50 16.84 26.27 2.86
CA MET A 50 16.48 24.98 3.43
C MET A 50 15.16 25.06 4.21
N ALA A 51 14.92 26.16 4.91
CA ALA A 51 13.64 26.41 5.58
C ALA A 51 12.50 26.51 4.55
N GLN A 52 12.73 27.25 3.47
CA GLN A 52 11.77 27.40 2.37
C GLN A 52 11.46 26.05 1.70
N SER A 53 12.49 25.26 1.39
CA SER A 53 12.31 23.91 0.83
C SER A 53 11.51 22.99 1.77
N CYS A 54 11.74 23.07 3.08
CA CYS A 54 10.96 22.34 4.07
C CYS A 54 9.48 22.79 4.08
N ILE A 55 9.21 24.10 4.04
CA ILE A 55 7.85 24.65 3.99
C ILE A 55 7.11 24.12 2.76
N GLU A 56 7.76 24.15 1.60
CA GLU A 56 7.20 23.66 0.35
C GLU A 56 6.93 22.15 0.38
N ALA A 57 7.88 21.36 0.90
CA ALA A 57 7.71 19.92 1.02
C ALA A 57 6.57 19.54 1.98
N VAL A 58 6.48 20.19 3.15
CA VAL A 58 5.40 19.98 4.13
C VAL A 58 4.04 20.37 3.53
N ARG A 59 3.98 21.52 2.84
CA ARG A 59 2.77 22.01 2.16
C ARG A 59 2.33 21.08 1.03
N ALA A 60 3.26 20.66 0.18
CA ALA A 60 2.98 19.75 -0.94
C ALA A 60 2.54 18.37 -0.44
N GLY A 61 3.18 17.87 0.62
CA GLY A 61 2.83 16.61 1.25
C GLY A 61 1.54 16.65 2.06
N ARG A 62 1.12 17.83 2.54
CA ARG A 62 0.01 18.02 3.49
C ARG A 62 0.16 17.12 4.72
N VAL A 63 1.37 17.17 5.31
CA VAL A 63 1.79 16.35 6.45
C VAL A 63 2.12 17.21 7.67
N GLY A 64 2.22 16.59 8.83
CA GLY A 64 2.39 17.28 10.10
C GLY A 64 1.10 17.37 10.90
N GLY A 65 1.23 17.41 12.23
CA GLY A 65 0.13 17.17 13.16
C GLY A 65 -0.51 15.80 12.92
N CYS A 66 -1.79 15.67 13.27
CA CYS A 66 -2.55 14.44 13.07
C CYS A 66 -3.22 14.41 11.68
N PHE A 67 -2.46 14.52 10.58
CA PHE A 67 -2.97 14.53 9.20
C PHE A 67 -3.79 13.28 8.81
N TRP A 68 -3.66 12.20 9.58
CA TRP A 68 -4.47 10.98 9.47
C TRP A 68 -5.84 11.08 10.17
N GLY A 69 -6.11 12.18 10.86
CA GLY A 69 -7.28 12.37 11.71
C GLY A 69 -8.60 12.43 10.92
N ALA A 70 -9.69 12.61 11.66
CA ALA A 70 -11.02 12.84 11.10
C ALA A 70 -11.06 14.12 10.25
N GLN A 71 -11.96 14.15 9.27
CA GLN A 71 -12.16 15.28 8.37
C GLN A 71 -13.57 15.86 8.54
N PRO A 72 -13.88 16.52 9.69
CA PRO A 72 -15.20 17.06 9.94
C PRO A 72 -15.45 18.35 9.15
N ALA A 73 -16.67 18.52 8.64
CA ALA A 73 -17.08 19.77 8.01
C ALA A 73 -17.17 20.89 9.06
N LEU A 74 -16.72 22.09 8.71
CA LEU A 74 -16.83 23.29 9.55
C LEU A 74 -18.17 24.03 9.38
N ALA A 75 -18.98 23.62 8.41
CA ALA A 75 -20.28 24.20 8.10
C ALA A 75 -20.22 25.75 7.99
N GLY A 76 -19.28 26.25 7.19
CA GLY A 76 -19.10 27.67 6.86
C GLY A 76 -18.27 28.48 7.86
N ARG A 77 -17.66 27.85 8.87
CA ARG A 77 -16.86 28.53 9.90
C ARG A 77 -15.42 28.77 9.44
N SER A 78 -15.06 30.04 9.32
CA SER A 78 -13.75 30.54 8.86
C SER A 78 -12.70 30.66 9.99
N LEU A 79 -13.11 30.63 11.26
CA LEU A 79 -12.24 30.84 12.42
C LEU A 79 -12.14 29.60 13.31
N LEU A 80 -10.93 29.09 13.52
CA LEU A 80 -10.65 28.00 14.46
C LEU A 80 -10.07 28.53 15.77
N LEU A 81 -10.66 28.14 16.90
CA LEU A 81 -10.16 28.45 18.24
C LEU A 81 -9.54 27.20 18.86
N ARG A 82 -8.24 27.24 19.18
CA ARG A 82 -7.49 26.13 19.75
C ARG A 82 -6.82 26.53 21.09
N PRO A 83 -7.62 26.64 22.17
CA PRO A 83 -7.11 27.03 23.48
C PRO A 83 -6.34 25.89 24.16
N ALA A 84 -5.35 26.23 24.99
CA ALA A 84 -4.66 25.28 25.87
C ALA A 84 -5.27 25.24 27.29
N THR A 85 -6.03 26.26 27.69
CA THR A 85 -6.62 26.36 29.03
C THR A 85 -8.05 26.89 29.02
N VAL A 86 -8.81 26.63 30.09
CA VAL A 86 -10.17 27.18 30.26
C VAL A 86 -10.15 28.72 30.32
N ALA A 87 -9.09 29.32 30.85
CA ALA A 87 -8.91 30.77 30.87
C ALA A 87 -8.80 31.32 29.44
N GLN A 88 -8.01 30.67 28.57
CA GLN A 88 -7.92 31.04 27.16
C GLN A 88 -9.24 30.83 26.42
N VAL A 89 -10.01 29.78 26.71
CA VAL A 89 -11.37 29.63 26.14
C VAL A 89 -12.19 30.89 26.40
N ARG A 90 -12.22 31.36 27.66
CA ARG A 90 -13.00 32.56 28.04
C ARG A 90 -12.52 33.81 27.31
N LEU A 91 -11.20 34.00 27.22
CA LEU A 91 -10.60 35.14 26.52
C LEU A 91 -10.91 35.12 25.02
N MET A 92 -10.72 33.98 24.35
CA MET A 92 -11.00 33.82 22.93
C MET A 92 -12.49 34.05 22.64
N LEU A 93 -13.39 33.48 23.46
CA LEU A 93 -14.83 33.65 23.28
C LEU A 93 -15.31 35.08 23.55
N ALA A 94 -14.74 35.76 24.55
CA ALA A 94 -15.03 37.18 24.78
C ALA A 94 -14.63 38.01 23.55
N ARG A 95 -13.42 37.79 23.01
CA ARG A 95 -12.96 38.49 21.81
C ARG A 95 -13.79 38.16 20.57
N VAL A 96 -14.20 36.90 20.37
CA VAL A 96 -15.13 36.50 19.30
C VAL A 96 -16.45 37.26 19.41
N LYS A 97 -16.97 37.41 20.64
CA LYS A 97 -18.21 38.16 20.89
C LYS A 97 -18.04 39.64 20.57
N ASP A 98 -16.95 40.25 21.04
CA ASP A 98 -16.66 41.68 20.84
C ASP A 98 -16.46 42.02 19.36
N MET A 99 -15.95 41.07 18.57
CA MET A 99 -15.75 41.21 17.13
C MET A 99 -16.95 40.75 16.28
N GLY A 100 -18.02 40.21 16.88
CA GLY A 100 -19.19 39.73 16.14
C GLY A 100 -18.97 38.45 15.32
N LEU A 101 -17.97 37.62 15.67
CA LEU A 101 -17.53 36.44 14.91
C LEU A 101 -18.17 35.11 15.37
N GLN A 102 -19.27 35.14 16.12
CA GLN A 102 -19.83 33.94 16.77
C GLN A 102 -20.27 32.87 15.76
N HIS A 103 -20.76 33.28 14.59
CA HIS A 103 -21.20 32.36 13.53
C HIS A 103 -20.04 31.82 12.68
N GLU A 104 -18.87 32.46 12.77
CA GLU A 104 -17.65 32.11 12.03
C GLU A 104 -16.72 31.20 12.84
N ALA A 105 -16.86 31.18 14.17
CA ALA A 105 -15.97 30.45 15.05
C ALA A 105 -16.36 28.96 15.21
N ALA A 106 -15.36 28.08 15.26
CA ALA A 106 -15.43 26.73 15.80
C ALA A 106 -14.31 26.51 16.84
N ILE A 107 -14.58 25.74 17.89
CA ILE A 107 -13.56 25.39 18.89
C ILE A 107 -12.96 24.03 18.56
N TRP A 108 -11.66 24.00 18.31
CA TRP A 108 -10.88 22.79 18.16
C TRP A 108 -10.22 22.41 19.49
N LEU A 109 -10.79 21.39 20.15
CA LEU A 109 -10.36 20.97 21.48
C LEU A 109 -9.12 20.08 21.39
N ASN A 110 -8.01 20.54 21.98
CA ASN A 110 -6.82 19.71 22.19
C ASN A 110 -6.99 18.72 23.36
N GLY A 111 -6.03 17.79 23.52
CA GLY A 111 -6.03 16.76 24.57
C GLY A 111 -6.51 17.24 25.95
N PRO A 112 -5.84 18.22 26.60
CA PRO A 112 -6.25 18.75 27.90
C PRO A 112 -7.65 19.38 27.90
N MET A 113 -8.03 20.09 26.83
CA MET A 113 -9.33 20.76 26.73
C MET A 113 -10.50 19.82 26.43
N ARG A 114 -10.22 18.58 26.00
CA ARG A 114 -11.27 17.56 25.81
C ARG A 114 -12.01 17.25 27.11
N ALA A 115 -11.31 17.20 28.24
CA ALA A 115 -11.92 16.97 29.56
C ALA A 115 -12.82 18.14 29.99
N ALA A 116 -12.50 19.36 29.54
CA ALA A 116 -13.27 20.57 29.79
C ALA A 116 -14.44 20.75 28.80
N ARG A 117 -14.72 19.81 27.89
CA ARG A 117 -15.75 19.97 26.84
C ARG A 117 -17.13 20.38 27.37
N SER A 118 -17.52 19.85 28.54
CA SER A 118 -18.81 20.15 29.20
C SER A 118 -18.84 21.51 29.88
N THR A 119 -17.70 22.06 30.28
CA THR A 119 -17.62 23.39 30.94
C THR A 119 -17.57 24.54 29.93
N ILE A 120 -17.32 24.23 28.66
CA ILE A 120 -17.38 25.18 27.53
C ILE A 120 -18.85 25.30 27.10
N ALA A 121 -19.62 26.14 27.79
CA ALA A 121 -21.01 26.44 27.44
C ALA A 121 -21.05 27.47 26.29
N ALA A 122 -20.91 27.00 25.06
CA ALA A 122 -20.99 27.85 23.87
C ALA A 122 -21.83 27.16 22.79
N ASP A 123 -22.70 27.92 22.13
CA ASP A 123 -23.43 27.55 20.90
C ASP A 123 -22.49 27.42 19.67
N ILE A 124 -21.19 27.33 19.93
CA ILE A 124 -20.13 27.20 18.94
C ILE A 124 -19.76 25.72 18.79
N PRO A 125 -19.70 25.18 17.56
CA PRO A 125 -19.33 23.79 17.34
C PRO A 125 -17.96 23.45 17.86
N LYS A 126 -17.85 22.21 18.35
CA LYS A 126 -16.65 21.67 18.98
C LYS A 126 -16.11 20.51 18.15
N ILE A 127 -14.88 20.66 17.70
CA ILE A 127 -14.11 19.69 16.91
C ILE A 127 -13.14 18.96 17.85
N ASP A 128 -12.96 17.67 17.62
CA ASP A 128 -12.05 16.84 18.42
C ASP A 128 -10.59 16.99 17.96
N ASP A 129 -9.64 16.84 18.89
CA ASP A 129 -8.19 16.94 18.63
C ASP A 129 -7.67 15.99 17.54
N ALA A 130 -8.32 14.85 17.35
CA ALA A 130 -7.90 13.83 16.38
C ALA A 130 -8.45 14.14 14.98
N SER A 131 -8.31 15.38 14.53
CA SER A 131 -8.81 15.89 13.24
C SER A 131 -7.66 16.34 12.36
N ASP A 132 -7.71 16.03 11.07
CA ASP A 132 -6.68 16.37 10.09
C ASP A 132 -6.51 17.91 9.98
N PRO A 133 -5.38 18.50 10.45
CA PRO A 133 -5.18 19.95 10.42
C PRO A 133 -5.33 20.53 9.01
N TRP A 134 -4.80 19.84 8.01
CA TRP A 134 -4.80 20.32 6.64
C TRP A 134 -6.22 20.40 6.06
N TYR A 135 -7.08 19.47 6.43
CA TYR A 135 -8.49 19.48 6.04
C TYR A 135 -9.27 20.61 6.73
N LEU A 136 -8.91 20.94 7.97
CA LEU A 136 -9.51 22.06 8.69
C LEU A 136 -9.03 23.41 8.11
N PHE A 137 -7.74 23.53 7.78
CA PHE A 137 -7.17 24.73 7.18
C PHE A 137 -7.64 25.00 5.75
N ASP A 138 -8.11 23.99 5.01
CA ASP A 138 -8.78 24.22 3.72
C ASP A 138 -10.14 24.93 3.88
N GLN A 139 -10.76 24.84 5.07
CA GLN A 139 -12.09 25.37 5.36
C GLN A 139 -12.07 26.63 6.23
N ALA A 140 -10.93 26.96 6.85
CA ALA A 140 -10.78 28.07 7.78
C ALA A 140 -9.63 28.99 7.34
N ASP A 141 -9.85 30.30 7.41
CA ASP A 141 -8.87 31.31 7.02
C ASP A 141 -7.94 31.68 8.18
N MET A 142 -8.38 31.45 9.41
CA MET A 142 -7.72 31.92 10.62
C MET A 142 -7.69 30.87 11.73
N LEU A 143 -6.54 30.79 12.42
CA LEU A 143 -6.35 30.02 13.63
C LEU A 143 -6.01 30.94 14.81
N TRP A 144 -6.81 30.89 15.87
CA TRP A 144 -6.47 31.45 17.18
C TRP A 144 -6.01 30.32 18.08
N CYS A 145 -4.76 30.33 18.52
CA CYS A 145 -4.21 29.23 19.32
C CYS A 145 -3.36 29.73 20.48
N ASP A 146 -3.04 28.82 21.40
CA ASP A 146 -2.00 29.04 22.39
C ASP A 146 -0.64 29.29 21.70
N ALA A 147 0.17 30.20 22.23
CA ALA A 147 1.48 30.54 21.67
C ALA A 147 2.51 29.39 21.73
N GLY A 148 2.24 28.32 22.47
CA GLY A 148 3.01 27.09 22.49
C GLY A 148 2.51 26.00 21.54
N ASP A 149 1.36 26.18 20.89
CA ASP A 149 0.74 25.19 20.01
C ASP A 149 1.46 25.14 18.65
N GLU A 150 2.01 23.97 18.32
CA GLU A 150 2.76 23.75 17.07
C GLU A 150 1.91 23.82 15.81
N LEU A 151 0.57 23.75 15.93
CA LEU A 151 -0.31 23.96 14.79
C LEU A 151 -0.31 25.41 14.30
N ALA A 152 0.21 26.37 15.08
CA ALA A 152 0.52 27.70 14.60
C ALA A 152 1.48 27.65 13.40
N LEU A 153 2.55 26.84 13.51
CA LEU A 153 3.54 26.66 12.44
C LEU A 153 2.88 26.06 11.18
N LEU A 154 2.08 25.01 11.37
CA LEU A 154 1.40 24.33 10.27
C LEU A 154 0.35 25.22 9.58
N ALA A 155 -0.39 26.03 10.35
CA ALA A 155 -1.35 26.98 9.82
C ALA A 155 -0.67 28.06 8.96
N ARG A 156 0.47 28.61 9.42
CA ARG A 156 1.27 29.54 8.63
C ARG A 156 1.81 28.89 7.36
N MET A 157 2.32 27.66 7.44
CA MET A 157 2.72 26.88 6.26
C MET A 157 1.55 26.66 5.29
N ALA A 158 0.33 26.47 5.78
CA ALA A 158 -0.88 26.38 4.96
C ALA A 158 -1.39 27.73 4.42
N GLY A 159 -0.68 28.83 4.72
CA GLY A 159 -1.05 30.19 4.30
C GLY A 159 -2.19 30.81 5.11
N ARG A 160 -2.48 30.28 6.30
CA ARG A 160 -3.53 30.79 7.18
C ARG A 160 -3.02 31.94 8.05
N GLN A 161 -3.95 32.80 8.47
CA GLN A 161 -3.67 33.80 9.49
C GLN A 161 -3.63 33.15 10.87
N VAL A 162 -2.69 33.56 11.73
CA VAL A 162 -2.55 33.01 13.08
C VAL A 162 -2.58 34.15 14.09
N VAL A 163 -3.30 33.93 15.19
CA VAL A 163 -3.27 34.80 16.37
C VAL A 163 -2.90 33.94 17.57
N CYS A 164 -1.76 34.26 18.19
CA CYS A 164 -1.25 33.54 19.34
C CYS A 164 -1.75 34.19 20.64
N PHE A 165 -2.13 33.37 21.62
CA PHE A 165 -2.54 33.78 22.96
C PHE A 165 -1.54 33.26 23.99
N GLY A 166 -1.09 34.15 24.89
CA GLY A 166 -0.08 33.83 25.91
C GLY A 166 1.36 33.92 25.39
N GLU A 167 2.31 33.48 26.21
CA GLU A 167 3.72 33.38 25.85
C GLU A 167 4.06 31.95 25.42
N GLY A 168 4.84 31.80 24.37
CA GLY A 168 5.23 30.47 23.88
C GLY A 168 6.13 30.52 22.66
N ARG A 169 6.71 29.36 22.34
CA ARG A 169 7.76 29.20 21.32
C ARG A 169 7.33 29.52 19.87
N PHE A 170 6.03 29.68 19.63
CA PHE A 170 5.45 30.07 18.35
C PHE A 170 4.75 31.44 18.41
N GLY A 171 4.95 32.22 19.48
CA GLY A 171 4.32 33.52 19.66
C GLY A 171 4.61 34.50 18.52
N ALA A 172 5.83 34.48 17.96
CA ALA A 172 6.22 35.31 16.82
C ALA A 172 5.35 35.08 15.58
N LEU A 173 4.83 33.87 15.37
CA LEU A 173 3.97 33.55 14.22
C LEU A 173 2.59 34.23 14.29
N GLY A 174 2.21 34.77 15.45
CA GLY A 174 0.94 35.45 15.68
C GLY A 174 0.98 36.97 15.51
N THR A 175 2.14 37.56 15.20
CA THR A 175 2.29 38.99 14.96
C THR A 175 2.10 39.32 13.48
N ALA A 176 1.83 40.60 13.16
CA ALA A 176 1.60 41.04 11.79
C ALA A 176 2.91 40.97 10.96
N GLN A 177 3.11 39.85 10.26
CA GLN A 177 3.93 39.70 9.05
C GLN A 177 5.32 40.36 9.08
N ALA A 178 6.19 40.05 10.04
CA ALA A 178 7.61 40.24 9.77
C ALA A 178 8.05 39.17 8.76
N SER A 179 8.76 39.59 7.71
CA SER A 179 9.39 38.65 6.77
C SER A 179 10.44 37.83 7.52
N GLY A 180 10.40 36.50 7.42
CA GLY A 180 11.37 35.60 8.05
C GLY A 180 10.88 34.84 9.29
N ASP A 181 9.80 35.29 9.96
CA ASP A 181 9.33 34.63 11.20
C ASP A 181 8.96 33.14 11.01
N LEU A 182 8.45 32.80 9.82
CA LEU A 182 8.09 31.42 9.49
C LEU A 182 9.35 30.58 9.26
N GLU A 183 10.27 31.10 8.46
CA GLU A 183 11.54 30.47 8.12
C GLU A 183 12.38 30.23 9.39
N ASP A 184 12.45 31.22 10.29
CA ASP A 184 13.12 31.12 11.59
C ASP A 184 12.49 30.06 12.47
N ALA A 185 11.16 30.02 12.53
CA ALA A 185 10.43 29.01 13.30
C ALA A 185 10.66 27.60 12.74
N VAL A 186 10.74 27.43 11.42
CA VAL A 186 11.06 26.16 10.76
C VAL A 186 12.49 25.73 11.07
N SER A 187 13.45 26.64 10.86
CA SER A 187 14.87 26.41 11.16
C SER A 187 15.07 25.99 12.61
N THR A 188 14.39 26.66 13.54
CA THR A 188 14.52 26.37 14.98
C THR A 188 13.83 25.08 15.39
N HIS A 189 12.57 24.88 14.97
CA HIS A 189 11.70 23.86 15.57
C HIS A 189 11.59 22.57 14.76
N LEU A 190 11.96 22.56 13.48
CA LEU A 190 11.97 21.36 12.65
C LEU A 190 13.39 20.96 12.27
N ILE A 191 14.22 21.91 11.84
CA ILE A 191 15.56 21.59 11.33
C ILE A 191 16.56 21.37 12.47
N ALA A 192 16.75 22.36 13.34
CA ALA A 192 17.69 22.27 14.46
C ALA A 192 17.12 21.51 15.67
N GLY A 193 15.78 21.43 15.77
CA GLY A 193 15.10 20.84 16.93
C GLY A 193 15.10 19.31 16.95
N PHE A 194 15.28 18.65 15.80
CA PHE A 194 15.09 17.21 15.64
C PHE A 194 16.12 16.56 14.72
N ALA A 195 16.55 15.35 15.09
CA ALA A 195 17.18 14.41 14.18
C ALA A 195 16.12 13.46 13.62
N TYR A 196 16.15 13.21 12.31
CA TYR A 196 15.17 12.35 11.63
C TYR A 196 15.77 10.99 11.29
N ARG A 197 15.03 9.92 11.53
CA ARG A 197 15.47 8.54 11.32
C ARG A 197 14.52 7.75 10.45
N ASN A 198 15.07 7.00 9.51
CA ASN A 198 14.30 6.07 8.72
C ASN A 198 13.76 4.94 9.62
N PRO A 199 12.43 4.79 9.76
CA PRO A 199 11.86 3.83 10.70
C PRO A 199 12.07 2.38 10.28
N PHE A 200 12.42 2.11 9.01
CA PHE A 200 12.65 0.78 8.47
C PHE A 200 14.10 0.33 8.61
N THR A 201 15.06 1.26 8.55
CA THR A 201 16.50 0.95 8.53
C THR A 201 17.21 1.36 9.80
N GLY A 202 16.69 2.35 10.51
CA GLY A 202 17.31 2.96 11.68
C GLY A 202 18.34 4.05 11.36
N ASP A 203 18.66 4.25 10.07
CA ASP A 203 19.63 5.24 9.63
C ASP A 203 19.08 6.67 9.77
N ASP A 204 19.97 7.63 9.98
CA ASP A 204 19.60 9.05 9.94
C ASP A 204 19.25 9.44 8.49
N ILE A 205 18.21 10.26 8.33
CA ILE A 205 17.72 10.73 7.02
C ILE A 205 17.54 12.25 7.02
N PRO A 206 17.66 12.90 5.84
CA PRO A 206 17.30 14.30 5.69
C PRO A 206 15.83 14.56 6.03
N LEU A 207 15.52 15.75 6.54
CA LEU A 207 14.15 16.18 6.83
C LEU A 207 13.21 16.05 5.61
N VAL A 208 13.70 16.40 4.42
CA VAL A 208 12.91 16.28 3.17
C VAL A 208 12.51 14.83 2.91
N GLU A 209 13.41 13.87 3.12
CA GLU A 209 13.09 12.44 2.97
C GLU A 209 12.07 11.97 4.03
N ALA A 210 12.18 12.47 5.26
CA ALA A 210 11.18 12.19 6.30
C ALA A 210 9.79 12.72 5.92
N ILE A 211 9.72 13.92 5.33
CA ILE A 211 8.47 14.52 4.82
C ILE A 211 7.90 13.70 3.65
N GLU A 212 8.74 13.25 2.73
CA GLU A 212 8.33 12.38 1.62
C GLU A 212 7.74 11.05 2.10
N LEU A 213 8.30 10.47 3.16
CA LEU A 213 7.77 9.26 3.79
C LEU A 213 6.41 9.51 4.45
N LEU A 214 6.24 10.64 5.14
CA LEU A 214 4.94 11.05 5.67
C LEU A 214 3.92 11.27 4.54
N ALA A 215 4.34 11.87 3.43
CA ALA A 215 3.48 12.13 2.27
C ALA A 215 3.07 10.82 1.57
N PHE A 216 3.96 9.82 1.56
CA PHE A 216 3.61 8.45 1.14
C PHE A 216 2.49 7.87 2.00
N TRP A 217 2.58 7.97 3.32
CA TRP A 217 1.51 7.50 4.21
C TRP A 217 0.23 8.33 4.09
N ARG A 218 0.32 9.64 3.88
CA ARG A 218 -0.84 10.51 3.61
C ARG A 218 -1.64 9.99 2.42
N ARG A 219 -0.99 9.72 1.28
CA ARG A 219 -1.64 9.18 0.07
C ARG A 219 -2.32 7.84 0.33
N LEU A 220 -1.66 6.93 1.04
CA LEU A 220 -2.24 5.63 1.42
C LEU A 220 -3.48 5.80 2.30
N ILE A 221 -3.41 6.66 3.32
CA ILE A 221 -4.51 6.90 4.26
C ILE A 221 -5.70 7.51 3.53
N ASP A 222 -5.47 8.52 2.70
CA ASP A 222 -6.53 9.17 1.93
C ASP A 222 -7.22 8.21 0.95
N ALA A 223 -6.45 7.35 0.28
CA ALA A 223 -7.01 6.29 -0.58
C ALA A 223 -7.88 5.29 0.19
N ASN A 224 -7.70 5.17 1.51
CA ASN A 224 -8.46 4.27 2.38
C ASN A 224 -9.64 4.92 3.09
N ARG A 225 -9.71 6.26 3.17
CA ARG A 225 -10.79 6.97 3.87
C ARG A 225 -12.21 6.56 3.45
N PRO A 226 -12.49 6.23 2.16
CA PRO A 226 -13.81 5.76 1.76
C PRO A 226 -14.21 4.40 2.36
N LEU A 227 -13.24 3.56 2.75
CA LEU A 227 -13.49 2.21 3.24
C LEU A 227 -14.24 2.26 4.57
N ARG A 228 -15.29 1.43 4.69
CA ARG A 228 -16.09 1.28 5.92
C ARG A 228 -16.07 -0.11 6.51
N ALA A 229 -15.67 -1.12 5.74
CA ALA A 229 -15.51 -2.50 6.18
C ALA A 229 -14.55 -3.27 5.27
N ALA A 230 -14.10 -4.44 5.74
CA ALA A 230 -13.33 -5.40 4.97
C ALA A 230 -13.94 -6.81 5.06
N VAL A 231 -14.12 -7.49 3.93
CA VAL A 231 -14.84 -8.76 3.80
C VAL A 231 -13.96 -9.79 3.06
N GLY A 232 -14.08 -11.07 3.44
CA GLY A 232 -13.31 -12.16 2.80
C GLY A 232 -11.91 -12.39 3.38
N PHE A 233 -11.60 -11.88 4.56
CA PHE A 233 -10.28 -12.04 5.17
C PHE A 233 -10.26 -13.10 6.27
N ALA A 234 -9.45 -14.14 6.07
CA ALA A 234 -9.15 -15.13 7.11
C ALA A 234 -8.55 -14.45 8.35
N PHE A 235 -8.95 -14.88 9.54
CA PHE A 235 -8.60 -14.23 10.82
C PHE A 235 -7.10 -13.95 10.98
N TRP A 236 -6.25 -14.92 10.63
CA TRP A 236 -4.79 -14.82 10.74
C TRP A 236 -4.15 -13.80 9.78
N LYS A 237 -4.81 -13.44 8.67
CA LYS A 237 -4.33 -12.40 7.72
C LYS A 237 -4.67 -10.98 8.18
N ARG A 238 -5.71 -10.82 9.00
CA ARG A 238 -6.29 -9.50 9.35
C ARG A 238 -5.25 -8.57 9.96
N ALA A 239 -4.38 -9.09 10.83
CA ALA A 239 -3.35 -8.28 11.46
C ALA A 239 -2.36 -7.67 10.46
N ALA A 240 -1.98 -8.41 9.40
CA ALA A 240 -1.05 -7.93 8.37
C ALA A 240 -1.71 -6.98 7.37
N VAL A 241 -2.99 -7.21 7.07
CA VAL A 241 -3.74 -6.39 6.12
C VAL A 241 -4.24 -5.08 6.76
N ALA A 242 -4.53 -5.06 8.06
CA ALA A 242 -5.12 -3.91 8.73
C ALA A 242 -4.35 -2.59 8.52
N PRO A 243 -3.01 -2.53 8.62
CA PRO A 243 -2.25 -1.32 8.27
C PRO A 243 -2.45 -0.83 6.84
N LEU A 244 -2.59 -1.76 5.89
CA LEU A 244 -2.69 -1.46 4.45
C LEU A 244 -4.08 -0.97 4.03
N LEU A 245 -5.09 -1.21 4.87
CA LEU A 245 -6.48 -0.73 4.69
C LEU A 245 -6.83 0.44 5.62
N TRP A 246 -5.90 0.87 6.48
CA TRP A 246 -6.19 1.90 7.46
C TRP A 246 -6.30 3.29 6.83
N GLY A 247 -7.43 3.96 7.06
CA GLY A 247 -7.74 5.30 6.56
C GLY A 247 -7.94 6.34 7.67
N GLY A 248 -7.25 6.19 8.81
CA GLY A 248 -7.41 7.08 9.97
C GLY A 248 -8.47 6.64 10.99
N GLY A 249 -9.33 5.69 10.63
CA GLY A 249 -10.38 5.11 11.48
C GLY A 249 -10.30 3.58 11.57
N ASP A 250 -11.04 3.00 12.51
CA ASP A 250 -11.16 1.53 12.61
C ASP A 250 -11.93 0.99 11.39
N ILE A 251 -11.34 0.02 10.66
CA ILE A 251 -11.99 -0.71 9.57
C ILE A 251 -12.34 -2.12 10.08
N PRO A 252 -13.63 -2.42 10.35
CA PRO A 252 -14.04 -3.73 10.84
C PRO A 252 -13.90 -4.80 9.76
N PHE A 253 -13.35 -5.96 10.15
CA PHE A 253 -13.37 -7.16 9.33
C PHE A 253 -14.67 -7.93 9.57
N VAL A 254 -15.54 -7.92 8.57
CA VAL A 254 -16.92 -8.43 8.65
C VAL A 254 -16.99 -9.85 8.11
N SER A 255 -17.62 -10.73 8.89
CA SER A 255 -17.94 -12.11 8.52
C SER A 255 -19.44 -12.41 8.56
N ASP A 256 -20.23 -11.54 9.19
CA ASP A 256 -21.68 -11.65 9.30
C ASP A 256 -22.36 -10.63 8.35
N PRO A 257 -23.17 -11.08 7.37
CA PRO A 257 -23.92 -10.19 6.47
C PRO A 257 -24.78 -9.14 7.20
N ALA A 258 -25.31 -9.44 8.39
CA ALA A 258 -26.14 -8.49 9.12
C ALA A 258 -25.40 -7.20 9.52
N MET A 259 -24.07 -7.26 9.67
CA MET A 259 -23.25 -6.08 9.93
C MET A 259 -23.15 -5.15 8.71
N LEU A 260 -23.24 -5.69 7.49
CA LEU A 260 -23.17 -4.90 6.25
C LEU A 260 -24.44 -4.05 6.05
N ARG A 261 -25.60 -4.54 6.49
CA ARG A 261 -26.88 -3.79 6.43
C ARG A 261 -26.86 -2.48 7.21
N ARG A 262 -25.97 -2.36 8.20
CA ARG A 262 -25.84 -1.16 9.04
C ARG A 262 -24.98 -0.08 8.36
N LEU A 263 -24.32 -0.40 7.26
CA LEU A 263 -23.53 0.56 6.51
C LEU A 263 -24.45 1.37 5.59
N PRO A 264 -24.23 2.70 5.47
CA PRO A 264 -24.94 3.51 4.49
C PRO A 264 -24.72 2.99 3.07
N ALA A 265 -25.75 3.05 2.23
CA ALA A 265 -25.61 2.79 0.79
C ALA A 265 -24.51 3.67 0.18
N GLY A 266 -23.77 3.13 -0.78
CA GLY A 266 -22.60 3.77 -1.38
C GLY A 266 -21.31 3.67 -0.56
N SER A 267 -21.35 3.08 0.66
CA SER A 267 -20.13 2.85 1.44
C SER A 267 -19.19 1.89 0.72
N ALA A 268 -17.89 2.22 0.69
CA ALA A 268 -16.90 1.35 0.08
C ALA A 268 -16.50 0.22 1.03
N VAL A 269 -16.36 -0.99 0.50
CA VAL A 269 -16.00 -2.20 1.25
C VAL A 269 -14.82 -2.88 0.56
N ALA A 270 -13.72 -3.09 1.28
CA ALA A 270 -12.60 -3.87 0.79
C ALA A 270 -13.03 -5.35 0.70
N LEU A 271 -13.04 -5.93 -0.50
CA LEU A 271 -13.58 -7.25 -0.78
C LEU A 271 -12.50 -8.20 -1.30
N TRP A 272 -12.13 -9.22 -0.53
CA TRP A 272 -11.39 -10.36 -1.05
C TRP A 272 -12.36 -11.39 -1.62
N ARG A 273 -12.77 -11.19 -2.87
CA ARG A 273 -13.91 -11.89 -3.47
C ARG A 273 -13.78 -13.41 -3.46
N SER A 274 -12.61 -13.95 -3.78
CA SER A 274 -12.35 -15.40 -3.78
C SER A 274 -12.44 -16.08 -2.41
N LYS A 275 -12.58 -15.30 -1.33
CA LYS A 275 -12.64 -15.75 0.06
C LYS A 275 -13.91 -15.27 0.79
N ALA A 276 -14.74 -14.46 0.13
CA ALA A 276 -16.03 -14.04 0.65
C ALA A 276 -17.08 -15.15 0.40
N SER A 277 -18.02 -15.32 1.33
CA SER A 277 -19.17 -16.21 1.08
C SER A 277 -20.13 -15.57 0.08
N PRO A 278 -20.86 -16.37 -0.72
CA PRO A 278 -21.90 -15.85 -1.62
C PRO A 278 -22.90 -14.93 -0.90
N SER A 279 -23.32 -15.31 0.32
CA SER A 279 -24.23 -14.52 1.15
C SER A 279 -23.70 -13.13 1.52
N LEU A 280 -22.38 -12.97 1.67
CA LEU A 280 -21.78 -11.66 1.94
C LEU A 280 -21.80 -10.80 0.67
N ILE A 281 -21.51 -11.39 -0.49
CA ILE A 281 -21.54 -10.70 -1.78
C ILE A 281 -22.98 -10.25 -2.11
N GLU A 282 -23.95 -11.16 -1.99
CA GLU A 282 -25.38 -10.84 -2.21
C GLU A 282 -25.88 -9.74 -1.27
N GLU A 283 -25.43 -9.73 -0.01
CA GLU A 283 -25.81 -8.68 0.93
C GLU A 283 -25.15 -7.34 0.59
N MET A 284 -23.91 -7.32 0.12
CA MET A 284 -23.26 -6.11 -0.37
C MET A 284 -24.04 -5.51 -1.54
N ASP A 285 -24.41 -6.34 -2.51
CA ASP A 285 -25.18 -5.91 -3.68
C ASP A 285 -26.56 -5.37 -3.26
N ARG A 286 -27.26 -6.10 -2.38
CA ARG A 286 -28.58 -5.68 -1.86
C ARG A 286 -28.53 -4.37 -1.07
N ALA A 287 -27.49 -4.17 -0.26
CA ALA A 287 -27.30 -2.96 0.53
C ALA A 287 -26.71 -1.78 -0.28
N GLY A 288 -26.44 -1.97 -1.58
CA GLY A 288 -25.88 -0.93 -2.45
C GLY A 288 -24.47 -0.52 -2.03
N LEU A 289 -23.66 -1.46 -1.52
CA LEU A 289 -22.28 -1.21 -1.10
C LEU A 289 -21.33 -1.29 -2.30
N VAL A 290 -20.30 -0.45 -2.30
CA VAL A 290 -19.32 -0.39 -3.40
C VAL A 290 -18.13 -1.28 -3.07
N ALA A 291 -17.94 -2.35 -3.84
CA ALA A 291 -16.77 -3.21 -3.66
C ALA A 291 -15.48 -2.50 -4.11
N ARG A 292 -14.42 -2.67 -3.32
CA ARG A 292 -13.03 -2.40 -3.70
C ARG A 292 -12.32 -3.75 -3.71
N ASP A 293 -12.07 -4.31 -4.88
CA ASP A 293 -11.54 -5.66 -5.02
C ASP A 293 -10.12 -5.72 -4.45
N VAL A 294 -9.90 -6.64 -3.52
CA VAL A 294 -8.61 -6.89 -2.88
C VAL A 294 -8.05 -8.21 -3.36
N GLU A 295 -6.81 -8.16 -3.84
CA GLU A 295 -6.03 -9.33 -4.19
C GLU A 295 -4.63 -9.23 -3.56
N ASP A 296 -3.91 -10.33 -3.56
CA ASP A 296 -2.49 -10.30 -3.21
C ASP A 296 -1.71 -9.42 -4.20
N GLY A 297 -0.66 -8.75 -3.73
CA GLY A 297 0.25 -8.00 -4.60
C GLY A 297 1.26 -8.88 -5.35
N PHE A 298 2.05 -8.24 -6.20
CA PHE A 298 2.94 -8.93 -7.15
C PHE A 298 4.28 -9.36 -6.54
N ILE A 299 4.77 -8.66 -5.52
CA ILE A 299 5.99 -9.05 -4.79
C ILE A 299 5.57 -9.97 -3.65
N ARG A 300 6.03 -11.22 -3.71
CA ARG A 300 5.78 -12.22 -2.68
C ARG A 300 7.10 -12.80 -2.17
N SER A 301 7.10 -13.27 -0.92
CA SER A 301 8.20 -14.05 -0.37
C SER A 301 8.45 -15.31 -1.21
N ALA A 302 9.69 -15.79 -1.19
CA ALA A 302 10.06 -17.06 -1.79
C ALA A 302 9.21 -18.22 -1.21
N GLY A 303 8.19 -18.65 -1.95
CA GLY A 303 7.34 -19.78 -1.59
C GLY A 303 5.95 -19.65 -2.19
N LEU A 304 5.38 -20.77 -2.62
CA LEU A 304 3.97 -20.85 -3.03
C LEU A 304 3.08 -20.12 -2.03
N GLY A 305 2.07 -19.40 -2.51
CA GLY A 305 0.94 -18.92 -1.71
C GLY A 305 0.12 -20.02 -0.99
N ALA A 306 0.68 -21.23 -0.88
CA ALA A 306 0.23 -22.37 -0.12
C ALA A 306 0.78 -22.39 1.32
N ASP A 307 1.99 -21.86 1.57
CA ASP A 307 2.53 -21.71 2.92
C ASP A 307 1.94 -20.44 3.56
N CYS A 308 1.43 -20.54 4.78
CA CYS A 308 0.67 -19.50 5.49
C CYS A 308 1.50 -18.26 5.89
N VAL A 309 2.19 -17.63 4.95
CA VAL A 309 2.83 -16.34 5.11
C VAL A 309 1.76 -15.26 4.96
N PRO A 310 1.61 -14.34 5.94
CA PRO A 310 0.69 -13.21 5.79
C PRO A 310 1.00 -12.41 4.51
N PRO A 311 -0.01 -11.85 3.82
CA PRO A 311 0.24 -11.05 2.63
C PRO A 311 1.04 -9.80 3.04
N LEU A 312 2.32 -9.75 2.64
CA LEU A 312 3.17 -8.57 2.79
C LEU A 312 2.94 -7.55 1.66
N SER A 313 2.09 -7.90 0.69
CA SER A 313 1.66 -7.03 -0.38
C SER A 313 0.21 -7.34 -0.74
N ILE A 314 -0.60 -6.28 -0.94
CA ILE A 314 -1.96 -6.38 -1.46
C ILE A 314 -2.17 -5.32 -2.55
N VAL A 315 -3.15 -5.54 -3.41
CA VAL A 315 -3.74 -4.51 -4.28
C VAL A 315 -5.16 -4.24 -3.81
N VAL A 316 -5.64 -3.01 -4.01
CA VAL A 316 -7.01 -2.60 -3.70
C VAL A 316 -7.49 -1.77 -4.87
N ASP A 317 -8.37 -2.34 -5.69
CA ASP A 317 -8.84 -1.72 -6.94
C ASP A 317 -10.30 -1.31 -6.83
N ALA A 318 -10.58 -0.08 -7.22
CA ALA A 318 -11.92 0.51 -7.21
C ALA A 318 -12.86 0.03 -8.32
N LEU A 319 -12.29 -0.48 -9.41
CA LEU A 319 -13.00 -0.77 -10.64
C LEU A 319 -13.08 -2.28 -10.90
N GLY A 320 -12.02 -3.03 -10.58
CA GLY A 320 -12.03 -4.48 -10.71
C GLY A 320 -10.66 -5.13 -10.53
N ALA A 321 -10.62 -6.46 -10.45
CA ALA A 321 -9.37 -7.18 -10.28
C ALA A 321 -8.47 -7.06 -11.53
N HIS A 322 -7.20 -6.71 -11.35
CA HIS A 322 -6.19 -6.51 -12.41
C HIS A 322 -6.09 -7.65 -13.46
N PHE A 323 -6.42 -8.89 -13.09
CA PHE A 323 -6.36 -10.04 -14.00
C PHE A 323 -7.63 -10.24 -14.85
N ASP A 324 -8.70 -9.48 -14.60
CA ASP A 324 -9.98 -9.64 -15.30
C ASP A 324 -10.06 -8.65 -16.48
N PRO A 325 -9.93 -9.13 -17.73
CA PRO A 325 -10.02 -8.26 -18.90
C PRO A 325 -11.47 -7.92 -19.31
N ALA A 326 -12.50 -8.39 -18.60
CA ALA A 326 -13.89 -8.07 -18.93
C ALA A 326 -14.23 -6.59 -18.67
N GLY A 327 -13.61 -5.98 -17.64
CA GLY A 327 -13.86 -4.60 -17.23
C GLY A 327 -12.59 -3.76 -17.10
N PRO A 328 -12.71 -2.42 -17.00
CA PRO A 328 -11.58 -1.55 -16.73
C PRO A 328 -11.06 -1.76 -15.30
N THR A 329 -9.76 -1.51 -15.09
CA THR A 329 -9.14 -1.53 -13.75
C THR A 329 -8.40 -0.22 -13.47
N GLU A 330 -8.11 0.10 -12.21
CA GLU A 330 -7.30 1.26 -11.88
C GLU A 330 -5.88 1.12 -12.47
N LEU A 331 -5.34 -0.10 -12.49
CA LEU A 331 -4.05 -0.38 -13.12
C LEU A 331 -4.06 -0.06 -14.63
N GLU A 332 -5.10 -0.48 -15.36
CA GLU A 332 -5.25 -0.14 -16.78
C GLU A 332 -5.38 1.38 -16.98
N ASN A 333 -6.10 2.07 -16.10
CA ASN A 333 -6.23 3.53 -16.17
C ASN A 333 -4.88 4.24 -15.95
N MET A 334 -4.05 3.77 -15.00
CA MET A 334 -2.70 4.31 -14.79
C MET A 334 -1.82 4.14 -16.04
N LEU A 335 -1.82 2.94 -16.63
CA LEU A 335 -1.02 2.63 -17.82
C LEU A 335 -1.51 3.37 -19.07
N ARG A 336 -2.83 3.54 -19.22
CA ARG A 336 -3.40 4.32 -20.32
C ARG A 336 -3.09 5.81 -20.19
N ALA A 337 -3.21 6.37 -18.98
CA ALA A 337 -2.92 7.78 -18.72
C ALA A 337 -1.45 8.12 -19.01
N GLY A 338 -0.52 7.22 -18.68
CA GLY A 338 0.91 7.44 -18.88
C GLY A 338 1.43 8.65 -18.09
N GLY A 339 2.39 9.38 -18.64
CA GLY A 339 2.90 10.61 -18.02
C GLY A 339 3.73 10.37 -16.76
N PHE A 340 4.36 9.21 -16.65
CA PHE A 340 5.21 8.87 -15.51
C PHE A 340 6.45 9.80 -15.46
N PRO A 341 6.69 10.53 -14.36
CA PRO A 341 7.83 11.43 -14.27
C PRO A 341 9.18 10.70 -14.39
N PRO A 342 10.23 11.33 -14.94
CA PRO A 342 11.55 10.69 -15.09
C PRO A 342 12.09 10.09 -13.78
N ALA A 343 11.98 10.79 -12.66
CA ALA A 343 12.41 10.30 -11.35
C ALA A 343 11.69 9.01 -10.92
N LEU A 344 10.42 8.85 -11.30
CA LEU A 344 9.65 7.63 -11.02
C LEU A 344 10.11 6.48 -11.92
N LEU A 345 10.41 6.74 -13.19
CA LEU A 345 10.93 5.74 -14.13
C LEU A 345 12.33 5.27 -13.73
N GLU A 346 13.20 6.17 -13.28
CA GLU A 346 14.50 5.80 -12.73
C GLU A 346 14.36 4.94 -11.46
N ARG A 347 13.42 5.29 -10.58
CA ARG A 347 13.10 4.48 -9.40
C ARG A 347 12.59 3.09 -9.78
N ALA A 348 11.74 3.01 -10.81
CA ALA A 348 11.23 1.75 -11.36
C ALA A 348 12.36 0.89 -11.94
N ALA A 349 13.26 1.46 -12.73
CA ALA A 349 14.42 0.77 -13.28
C ALA A 349 15.34 0.23 -12.17
N ARG A 350 15.65 1.04 -11.14
CA ARG A 350 16.43 0.60 -9.97
C ARG A 350 15.76 -0.51 -9.16
N LEU A 351 14.42 -0.46 -9.03
CA LEU A 351 13.66 -1.52 -8.36
C LEU A 351 13.69 -2.81 -9.19
N ARG A 352 13.48 -2.73 -10.51
CA ARG A 352 13.56 -3.87 -11.43
C ARG A 352 14.93 -4.55 -11.34
N SER A 353 16.02 -3.79 -11.47
CA SER A 353 17.37 -4.36 -11.38
C SER A 353 17.59 -5.10 -10.06
N ARG A 354 17.20 -4.50 -8.93
CA ARG A 354 17.29 -5.17 -7.61
C ARG A 354 16.47 -6.45 -7.53
N ILE A 355 15.26 -6.49 -8.07
CA ILE A 355 14.41 -7.70 -8.08
C ILE A 355 15.06 -8.81 -8.92
N VAL A 356 15.63 -8.45 -10.08
CA VAL A 356 16.30 -9.40 -10.98
C VAL A 356 17.59 -9.94 -10.34
N GLU A 357 18.45 -9.06 -9.82
CA GLU A 357 19.74 -9.39 -9.19
C GLU A 357 19.57 -10.24 -7.93
N SER A 358 18.59 -9.92 -7.09
CA SER A 358 18.31 -10.68 -5.86
C SER A 358 17.71 -12.06 -6.13
N GLY A 359 17.34 -12.37 -7.39
CA GLY A 359 16.67 -13.60 -7.74
C GLY A 359 15.33 -13.77 -7.01
N ILE A 360 14.71 -12.68 -6.55
CA ILE A 360 13.40 -12.69 -5.89
C ILE A 360 12.38 -13.21 -6.91
N GLY A 361 12.10 -14.49 -6.79
CA GLY A 361 11.17 -15.25 -7.61
C GLY A 361 11.09 -16.64 -7.02
N LYS A 362 10.10 -16.86 -6.14
CA LYS A 362 9.66 -18.12 -5.49
C LYS A 362 10.71 -19.01 -4.77
N TYR A 363 11.99 -19.01 -5.15
CA TYR A 363 13.12 -19.68 -4.50
C TYR A 363 14.37 -18.84 -4.84
N GLY A 364 14.81 -18.00 -3.89
CA GLY A 364 15.91 -17.06 -4.05
C GLY A 364 17.27 -17.72 -4.19
N ALA A 365 18.18 -16.98 -4.86
CA ALA A 365 19.63 -17.10 -4.92
C ALA A 365 20.24 -18.50 -4.72
N GLY A 366 20.67 -19.15 -5.81
CA GLY A 366 21.56 -20.32 -5.67
C GLY A 366 21.60 -21.35 -6.81
N GLY A 367 20.87 -21.15 -7.91
CA GLY A 367 21.02 -22.04 -9.07
C GLY A 367 22.24 -21.61 -9.88
N GLY A 368 23.29 -22.43 -9.94
CA GLY A 368 24.31 -22.32 -10.99
C GLY A 368 23.66 -22.29 -12.39
N ALA A 369 24.41 -21.85 -13.40
CA ALA A 369 23.93 -21.85 -14.77
C ALA A 369 23.31 -23.22 -15.10
N LEU A 370 22.03 -23.22 -15.46
CA LEU A 370 21.36 -24.46 -15.84
C LEU A 370 21.89 -24.91 -17.19
N ASP A 371 22.15 -26.22 -17.32
CA ASP A 371 22.44 -26.80 -18.61
C ASP A 371 21.30 -26.51 -19.59
N ARG A 372 21.68 -26.23 -20.85
CA ARG A 372 20.75 -26.00 -21.96
C ARG A 372 20.64 -27.28 -22.80
N PRO A 373 19.74 -28.23 -22.45
CA PRO A 373 19.55 -29.43 -23.26
C PRO A 373 19.01 -29.08 -24.64
N GLY A 374 19.41 -29.79 -25.69
CA GLY A 374 18.92 -29.53 -27.05
C GLY A 374 19.72 -28.54 -27.89
N GLY A 375 20.92 -28.16 -27.42
CA GLY A 375 21.91 -27.44 -28.21
C GLY A 375 21.51 -25.99 -28.50
N GLU A 376 21.68 -25.56 -29.74
CA GLU A 376 21.43 -24.19 -30.21
C GLU A 376 19.95 -23.87 -30.46
N ARG A 377 19.04 -24.84 -30.25
CA ARG A 377 17.60 -24.60 -30.38
C ARG A 377 17.16 -23.50 -29.41
N ARG A 378 16.20 -22.68 -29.85
CA ARG A 378 15.54 -21.70 -28.99
C ARG A 378 14.84 -22.39 -27.82
N HIS A 379 15.12 -21.98 -26.59
CA HIS A 379 14.50 -22.54 -25.39
C HIS A 379 13.24 -21.75 -25.03
N ILE A 380 12.11 -22.45 -24.97
CA ILE A 380 10.81 -21.88 -24.62
C ILE A 380 10.30 -22.52 -23.34
N LEU A 381 9.99 -21.70 -22.34
CA LEU A 381 9.32 -22.15 -21.12
C LEU A 381 7.80 -22.01 -21.27
N VAL A 382 7.07 -23.09 -21.02
CA VAL A 382 5.61 -23.08 -20.86
C VAL A 382 5.28 -23.34 -19.39
N THR A 383 4.56 -22.41 -18.77
CA THR A 383 4.15 -22.58 -17.37
C THR A 383 2.73 -23.14 -17.28
N GLY A 384 2.58 -24.32 -16.68
CA GLY A 384 1.28 -24.82 -16.29
C GLY A 384 0.62 -23.93 -15.25
N GLN A 385 -0.70 -23.82 -15.31
CA GLN A 385 -1.51 -23.03 -14.37
C GLN A 385 -2.60 -23.89 -13.74
N VAL A 386 -3.16 -23.37 -12.65
CA VAL A 386 -4.34 -23.95 -12.02
C VAL A 386 -5.56 -23.53 -12.83
N GLU A 387 -6.28 -24.49 -13.41
CA GLU A 387 -7.35 -24.21 -14.39
C GLU A 387 -8.58 -23.52 -13.79
N ASP A 388 -8.84 -23.74 -12.49
CA ASP A 388 -9.91 -23.06 -11.74
C ASP A 388 -9.42 -21.80 -11.03
N ASP A 389 -8.24 -21.28 -11.38
CA ASP A 389 -7.79 -19.96 -10.94
C ASP A 389 -8.60 -18.86 -11.62
N ARG A 390 -8.93 -17.79 -10.88
CA ARG A 390 -9.74 -16.69 -11.42
C ARG A 390 -9.05 -15.98 -12.58
N SER A 391 -7.73 -15.86 -12.56
CA SER A 391 -6.98 -15.26 -13.68
C SER A 391 -7.10 -16.10 -14.96
N VAL A 392 -7.26 -17.42 -14.84
CA VAL A 392 -7.49 -18.33 -15.97
C VAL A 392 -8.95 -18.27 -16.41
N GLN A 393 -9.90 -18.27 -15.47
CA GLN A 393 -11.33 -18.19 -15.78
C GLN A 393 -11.72 -16.87 -16.46
N CYS A 394 -11.16 -15.74 -16.00
CA CYS A 394 -11.46 -14.42 -16.56
C CYS A 394 -10.62 -14.12 -17.80
N GLY A 395 -9.33 -14.46 -17.78
CA GLY A 395 -8.37 -14.03 -18.79
C GLY A 395 -7.89 -15.13 -19.74
N GLY A 396 -8.31 -16.39 -19.57
CA GLY A 396 -7.81 -17.52 -20.37
C GLY A 396 -8.37 -17.62 -21.79
N GLY A 397 -9.45 -16.91 -22.10
CA GLY A 397 -10.06 -16.95 -23.43
C GLY A 397 -10.58 -18.35 -23.80
N ASP A 398 -10.23 -18.81 -25.00
CA ASP A 398 -10.69 -20.08 -25.58
C ASP A 398 -9.74 -21.26 -25.32
N VAL A 399 -8.65 -21.05 -24.55
CA VAL A 399 -7.64 -22.08 -24.29
C VAL A 399 -8.20 -23.16 -23.36
N GLY A 400 -8.32 -24.38 -23.88
CA GLY A 400 -8.94 -25.54 -23.23
C GLY A 400 -8.05 -26.23 -22.20
N GLY A 401 -7.39 -25.48 -21.32
CA GLY A 401 -6.53 -26.00 -20.25
C GLY A 401 -5.05 -26.15 -20.63
N ASN A 402 -4.27 -26.77 -19.73
CA ASN A 402 -2.80 -26.80 -19.88
C ASN A 402 -2.31 -27.63 -21.08
N LEU A 403 -3.02 -28.71 -21.44
CA LEU A 403 -2.66 -29.52 -22.60
C LEU A 403 -2.93 -28.79 -23.92
N ASP A 404 -4.03 -28.05 -24.01
CA ASP A 404 -4.32 -27.20 -25.17
C ASP A 404 -3.28 -26.08 -25.31
N LEU A 405 -2.90 -25.44 -24.20
CA LEU A 405 -1.79 -24.49 -24.19
C LEU A 405 -0.51 -25.11 -24.78
N LEU A 406 -0.11 -26.30 -24.33
CA LEU A 406 1.09 -26.98 -24.86
C LEU A 406 0.99 -27.27 -26.36
N ARG A 407 -0.18 -27.70 -26.84
CA ARG A 407 -0.43 -27.91 -28.27
C ARG A 407 -0.25 -26.64 -29.07
N ARG A 408 -0.87 -25.54 -28.63
CA ARG A 408 -0.77 -24.22 -29.27
C ARG A 408 0.67 -23.70 -29.28
N VAL A 409 1.41 -23.90 -28.18
CA VAL A 409 2.83 -23.51 -28.10
C VAL A 409 3.67 -24.30 -29.09
N ARG A 410 3.53 -25.63 -29.16
CA ARG A 410 4.27 -26.44 -30.15
C ARG A 410 3.94 -26.04 -31.59
N LEU A 411 2.69 -25.69 -31.88
CA LEU A 411 2.29 -25.21 -33.20
C LEU A 411 2.95 -23.85 -33.53
N HIS A 412 3.07 -22.96 -32.55
CA HIS A 412 3.69 -21.64 -32.72
C HIS A 412 5.22 -21.69 -32.79
N GLU A 413 5.84 -22.63 -32.07
CA GLU A 413 7.29 -22.79 -31.93
C GLU A 413 7.70 -24.23 -32.34
N PRO A 414 7.59 -24.61 -33.63
CA PRO A 414 7.77 -25.99 -34.07
C PRO A 414 9.17 -26.55 -33.76
N ASP A 415 10.21 -25.73 -33.97
CA ASP A 415 11.62 -26.15 -33.86
C ASP A 415 12.25 -25.87 -32.48
N ALA A 416 11.51 -25.23 -31.57
CA ALA A 416 12.01 -24.85 -30.26
C ALA A 416 12.21 -26.07 -29.33
N PHE A 417 13.12 -25.92 -28.38
CA PHE A 417 13.22 -26.79 -27.22
C PHE A 417 12.22 -26.33 -26.15
N ILE A 418 11.10 -27.05 -26.02
CA ILE A 418 10.00 -26.66 -25.16
C ILE A 418 10.14 -27.33 -23.79
N LEU A 419 10.26 -26.50 -22.76
CA LEU A 419 10.24 -26.89 -21.36
C LEU A 419 8.86 -26.65 -20.77
N TYR A 420 8.18 -27.71 -20.33
CA TYR A 420 6.93 -27.56 -19.59
C TYR A 420 7.20 -27.59 -18.09
N LYS A 421 6.79 -26.54 -17.36
CA LYS A 421 6.82 -26.51 -15.90
C LYS A 421 5.39 -26.61 -15.35
N PRO A 422 4.96 -27.76 -14.82
CA PRO A 422 3.66 -27.90 -14.16
C PRO A 422 3.52 -26.96 -12.95
N HIS A 423 2.28 -26.54 -12.65
CA HIS A 423 2.02 -25.80 -11.43
C HIS A 423 2.13 -26.72 -10.20
N PRO A 424 2.87 -26.37 -9.15
CA PRO A 424 3.08 -27.30 -8.03
C PRO A 424 1.84 -27.58 -7.20
N ASP A 425 0.84 -26.67 -7.14
CA ASP A 425 -0.44 -27.00 -6.48
C ASP A 425 -1.26 -28.04 -7.26
N VAL A 426 -1.05 -28.12 -8.58
CA VAL A 426 -1.63 -29.17 -9.43
C VAL A 426 -0.89 -30.48 -9.19
N GLU A 427 0.45 -30.45 -9.16
CA GLU A 427 1.27 -31.62 -8.85
C GLU A 427 1.02 -32.18 -7.45
N ALA A 428 0.71 -31.32 -6.48
CA ALA A 428 0.33 -31.72 -5.13
C ALA A 428 -1.09 -32.31 -5.05
N GLY A 429 -1.83 -32.36 -6.17
CA GLY A 429 -3.20 -32.87 -6.26
C GLY A 429 -4.25 -31.97 -5.60
N HIS A 430 -3.91 -30.71 -5.33
CA HIS A 430 -4.81 -29.79 -4.62
C HIS A 430 -5.77 -29.05 -5.55
N ARG A 431 -5.48 -29.00 -6.86
CA ARG A 431 -6.22 -28.20 -7.84
C ARG A 431 -6.27 -28.86 -9.23
N LYS A 432 -7.19 -28.37 -10.08
CA LYS A 432 -7.37 -28.84 -11.46
C LYS A 432 -6.26 -28.34 -12.39
N GLY A 433 -5.96 -29.11 -13.43
CA GLY A 433 -4.99 -28.77 -14.48
C GLY A 433 -3.85 -29.78 -14.66
N HIS A 434 -3.96 -30.98 -14.11
CA HIS A 434 -2.92 -31.99 -14.26
C HIS A 434 -2.87 -32.49 -15.71
N VAL A 435 -1.67 -32.56 -16.27
CA VAL A 435 -1.40 -33.11 -17.61
C VAL A 435 -0.49 -34.30 -17.41
N GLN A 436 -0.86 -35.47 -17.94
CA GLN A 436 -0.02 -36.65 -17.86
C GLN A 436 1.28 -36.43 -18.63
N ASP A 437 2.40 -36.95 -18.11
CA ASP A 437 3.73 -36.75 -18.73
C ASP A 437 3.78 -37.22 -20.18
N ARG A 438 3.12 -38.34 -20.50
CA ARG A 438 2.99 -38.83 -21.87
C ARG A 438 2.39 -37.77 -22.80
N ASP A 439 1.31 -37.13 -22.39
CA ASP A 439 0.59 -36.16 -23.20
C ASP A 439 1.35 -34.83 -23.27
N ALA A 440 2.00 -34.43 -22.17
CA ALA A 440 2.87 -33.26 -22.15
C ALA A 440 4.08 -33.45 -23.09
N LEU A 441 4.74 -34.61 -23.04
CA LEU A 441 5.91 -34.92 -23.86
C LEU A 441 5.58 -35.14 -25.35
N ALA A 442 4.30 -35.29 -25.71
CA ALA A 442 3.88 -35.25 -27.11
C ALA A 442 4.01 -33.84 -27.72
N HIS A 443 4.13 -32.81 -26.88
CA HIS A 443 4.19 -31.41 -27.31
C HIS A 443 5.38 -30.64 -26.73
N ALA A 444 5.95 -31.08 -25.60
CA ALA A 444 7.15 -30.53 -24.97
C ALA A 444 8.33 -31.48 -25.07
N ASP A 445 9.56 -30.95 -25.11
CA ASP A 445 10.78 -31.77 -25.10
C ASP A 445 11.12 -32.27 -23.70
N ARG A 446 10.71 -31.54 -22.65
CA ARG A 446 10.97 -31.94 -21.26
C ARG A 446 9.97 -31.34 -20.29
N VAL A 447 9.57 -32.14 -19.30
CA VAL A 447 8.81 -31.68 -18.12
C VAL A 447 9.79 -31.37 -16.98
N VAL A 448 9.69 -30.18 -16.38
CA VAL A 448 10.62 -29.67 -15.37
C VAL A 448 9.90 -29.36 -14.06
N ARG A 449 10.18 -30.15 -13.02
CA ARG A 449 9.51 -30.06 -11.71
C ARG A 449 10.39 -29.38 -10.66
N ASP A 450 11.59 -29.90 -10.47
CA ASP A 450 12.44 -29.58 -9.31
C ASP A 450 13.40 -28.39 -9.53
N VAL A 451 13.19 -27.64 -10.61
CA VAL A 451 14.01 -26.45 -10.91
C VAL A 451 13.22 -25.18 -10.56
N PRO A 452 13.82 -24.23 -9.82
CA PRO A 452 13.23 -22.91 -9.59
C PRO A 452 12.86 -22.23 -10.90
N ILE A 453 11.67 -21.60 -10.93
CA ILE A 453 11.22 -20.87 -12.11
C ILE A 453 12.15 -19.70 -12.45
N SER A 454 12.73 -19.03 -11.44
CA SER A 454 13.71 -17.95 -11.61
C SER A 454 14.95 -18.40 -12.40
N ALA A 455 15.46 -19.60 -12.11
CA ALA A 455 16.59 -20.18 -12.82
C ALA A 455 16.22 -20.56 -14.27
N LEU A 456 15.01 -21.10 -14.47
CA LEU A 456 14.49 -21.38 -15.82
C LEU A 456 14.34 -20.10 -16.63
N LEU A 457 13.76 -19.05 -16.05
CA LEU A 457 13.60 -17.74 -16.69
C LEU A 457 14.95 -17.12 -17.08
N ALA A 458 15.99 -17.29 -16.26
CA ALA A 458 17.33 -16.84 -16.61
C ALA A 458 17.88 -17.59 -17.83
N MET A 459 17.64 -18.89 -17.92
CA MET A 459 18.16 -19.77 -18.96
C MET A 459 17.44 -19.62 -20.31
N VAL A 460 16.10 -19.60 -20.32
CA VAL A 460 15.32 -19.65 -21.57
C VAL A 460 15.40 -18.38 -22.40
N ASP A 461 15.05 -18.47 -23.68
CA ASP A 461 15.01 -17.32 -24.60
C ASP A 461 13.64 -16.65 -24.61
N GLY A 462 12.58 -17.43 -24.37
CA GLY A 462 11.21 -16.93 -24.30
C GLY A 462 10.30 -17.75 -23.39
N VAL A 463 9.15 -17.17 -23.07
CA VAL A 463 8.14 -17.77 -22.20
C VAL A 463 6.77 -17.67 -22.85
N HIS A 464 6.04 -18.77 -22.88
CA HIS A 464 4.65 -18.83 -23.28
C HIS A 464 3.79 -19.06 -22.05
N VAL A 465 2.78 -18.19 -21.87
CA VAL A 465 1.89 -18.21 -20.71
C VAL A 465 0.45 -18.08 -21.15
N LEU A 466 -0.47 -18.62 -20.35
CA LEU A 466 -1.89 -18.28 -20.49
C LEU A 466 -2.14 -16.91 -19.85
N THR A 467 -2.09 -16.84 -18.52
CA THR A 467 -2.25 -15.59 -17.73
C THR A 467 -1.27 -15.47 -16.56
N SER A 468 -0.30 -16.38 -16.47
CA SER A 468 0.61 -16.52 -15.33
C SER A 468 1.41 -15.27 -15.02
N LEU A 469 1.64 -14.96 -13.74
CA LEU A 469 2.58 -13.92 -13.31
C LEU A 469 4.02 -14.16 -13.83
N ALA A 470 4.36 -15.41 -14.16
CA ALA A 470 5.67 -15.76 -14.72
C ALA A 470 6.00 -15.00 -16.01
N GLY A 471 5.00 -14.64 -16.83
CA GLY A 471 5.23 -13.81 -18.01
C GLY A 471 5.72 -12.41 -17.63
N PHE A 472 5.13 -11.78 -16.61
CA PHE A 472 5.64 -10.52 -16.07
C PHE A 472 7.05 -10.65 -15.51
N GLU A 473 7.34 -11.71 -14.73
CA GLU A 473 8.69 -11.98 -14.23
C GLU A 473 9.73 -12.16 -15.35
N ALA A 474 9.32 -12.69 -16.51
CA ALA A 474 10.17 -12.83 -17.69
C ALA A 474 10.41 -11.47 -18.37
N LEU A 475 9.39 -10.60 -18.46
CA LEU A 475 9.53 -9.23 -18.95
C LEU A 475 10.53 -8.42 -18.12
N LEU A 476 10.51 -8.56 -16.79
CA LEU A 476 11.49 -7.90 -15.91
C LEU A 476 12.93 -8.31 -16.23
N ARG A 477 13.14 -9.50 -16.81
CA ARG A 477 14.44 -10.07 -17.20
C ARG A 477 14.76 -9.87 -18.69
N GLY A 478 13.96 -9.09 -19.41
CA GLY A 478 14.14 -8.84 -20.84
C GLY A 478 13.93 -10.06 -21.73
N LYS A 479 13.15 -11.06 -21.28
CA LYS A 479 12.83 -12.25 -22.07
C LYS A 479 11.64 -12.01 -22.99
N ALA A 480 11.61 -12.68 -24.14
CA ALA A 480 10.45 -12.65 -25.03
C ALA A 480 9.26 -13.34 -24.36
N VAL A 481 8.07 -12.74 -24.45
CA VAL A 481 6.86 -13.27 -23.80
C VAL A 481 5.72 -13.32 -24.80
N THR A 482 5.12 -14.51 -24.92
CA THR A 482 3.92 -14.76 -25.73
C THR A 482 2.76 -15.10 -24.81
N THR A 483 1.66 -14.34 -24.90
CA THR A 483 0.46 -14.55 -24.07
C THR A 483 -0.63 -15.24 -24.90
N HIS A 484 -1.13 -16.37 -24.41
CA HIS A 484 -2.26 -17.10 -25.03
C HIS A 484 -3.61 -16.65 -24.46
N GLY A 485 -3.59 -16.07 -23.26
CA GLY A 485 -4.71 -15.37 -22.66
C GLY A 485 -4.44 -13.86 -22.60
N VAL A 486 -5.14 -13.17 -21.71
CA VAL A 486 -5.08 -11.70 -21.55
C VAL A 486 -4.71 -11.33 -20.10
N PRO A 487 -3.47 -11.61 -19.64
CA PRO A 487 -3.00 -11.13 -18.34
C PRO A 487 -2.92 -9.60 -18.29
N PHE A 488 -2.75 -9.02 -17.10
CA PHE A 488 -2.72 -7.55 -16.91
C PHE A 488 -1.65 -6.82 -17.74
N TYR A 489 -0.56 -7.51 -18.11
CA TYR A 489 0.56 -6.97 -18.87
C TYR A 489 0.47 -7.21 -20.39
N ALA A 490 -0.58 -7.89 -20.88
CA ALA A 490 -0.87 -8.02 -22.31
C ALA A 490 -1.56 -6.75 -22.85
N GLY A 491 -1.27 -6.39 -24.11
CA GLY A 491 -1.86 -5.24 -24.80
C GLY A 491 -1.09 -3.94 -24.72
N TRP A 492 0.12 -3.96 -24.14
CA TRP A 492 0.94 -2.76 -23.93
C TRP A 492 2.20 -2.72 -24.81
N GLY A 493 2.29 -3.57 -25.83
CA GLY A 493 3.42 -3.62 -26.77
C GLY A 493 4.70 -4.28 -26.21
N LEU A 494 4.62 -4.93 -25.05
CA LEU A 494 5.72 -5.66 -24.40
C LEU A 494 5.69 -7.17 -24.65
N THR A 495 4.59 -7.68 -25.21
CA THR A 495 4.32 -9.11 -25.40
C THR A 495 3.81 -9.37 -26.81
N THR A 496 4.01 -10.60 -27.29
CA THR A 496 3.27 -11.12 -28.44
C THR A 496 1.94 -11.65 -27.92
N ASP A 497 0.85 -10.92 -28.20
CA ASP A 497 -0.48 -11.25 -27.69
C ASP A 497 -1.26 -12.10 -28.70
N LEU A 498 -1.55 -13.35 -28.33
CA LEU A 498 -2.39 -14.26 -29.12
C LEU A 498 -3.84 -14.27 -28.62
N GLY A 499 -4.07 -13.88 -27.37
CA GLY A 499 -5.40 -13.65 -26.82
C GLY A 499 -6.05 -12.38 -27.37
N ILE A 500 -7.39 -12.31 -27.34
CA ILE A 500 -8.14 -11.12 -27.79
C ILE A 500 -8.03 -10.02 -26.74
N VAL A 501 -7.04 -9.14 -26.91
CA VAL A 501 -6.81 -8.00 -26.03
C VAL A 501 -7.92 -6.95 -26.19
N PRO A 502 -8.50 -6.43 -25.09
CA PRO A 502 -9.47 -5.34 -25.15
C PRO A 502 -8.88 -4.07 -25.76
N SER A 503 -9.63 -3.38 -26.63
CA SER A 503 -9.21 -2.16 -27.33
C SER A 503 -8.76 -1.01 -26.43
N ARG A 504 -9.16 -1.02 -25.14
CA ARG A 504 -8.70 -0.07 -24.12
C ARG A 504 -7.23 -0.24 -23.72
N ARG A 505 -6.61 -1.38 -24.06
CA ARG A 505 -5.16 -1.65 -23.97
C ARG A 505 -4.61 -1.64 -25.40
N GLY A 506 -3.94 -0.56 -25.76
CA GLY A 506 -3.40 -0.40 -27.12
C GLY A 506 -2.39 0.73 -27.26
N VAL A 507 -2.04 1.38 -26.15
CA VAL A 507 -0.96 2.38 -26.13
C VAL A 507 0.31 1.68 -25.67
N PRO A 508 1.37 1.62 -26.48
CA PRO A 508 2.61 0.98 -26.09
C PRO A 508 3.19 1.59 -24.81
N ARG A 509 3.77 0.74 -23.95
CA ARG A 509 4.47 1.12 -22.72
C ARG A 509 5.86 0.53 -22.69
N THR A 510 6.79 1.26 -22.11
CA THR A 510 8.09 0.72 -21.74
C THR A 510 7.96 -0.21 -20.53
N ILE A 511 8.92 -1.10 -20.36
CA ILE A 511 8.97 -1.99 -19.20
C ILE A 511 9.08 -1.20 -17.88
N ASP A 512 9.74 -0.04 -17.86
CA ASP A 512 9.87 0.77 -16.65
C ASP A 512 8.57 1.53 -16.32
N GLU A 513 7.77 1.92 -17.32
CA GLU A 513 6.40 2.41 -17.10
C GLU A 513 5.50 1.31 -16.52
N LEU A 514 5.60 0.08 -17.05
CA LEU A 514 4.87 -1.06 -16.51
C LEU A 514 5.27 -1.33 -15.05
N VAL A 515 6.58 -1.33 -14.75
CA VAL A 515 7.09 -1.50 -13.38
C VAL A 515 6.62 -0.38 -12.45
N ALA A 516 6.64 0.88 -12.90
CA ALA A 516 6.17 2.01 -12.11
C ALA A 516 4.71 1.83 -11.69
N ALA A 517 3.82 1.49 -12.63
CA ALA A 517 2.43 1.24 -12.33
C ALA A 517 2.25 0.01 -11.42
N VAL A 518 2.81 -1.13 -11.84
CA VAL A 518 2.53 -2.46 -11.26
C VAL A 518 3.22 -2.66 -9.91
N LEU A 519 4.40 -2.07 -9.67
CA LEU A 519 5.18 -2.32 -8.45
C LEU A 519 5.35 -1.10 -7.55
N LEU A 520 5.20 0.13 -8.04
CA LEU A 520 5.38 1.33 -7.20
C LEU A 520 4.07 1.98 -6.76
N LEU A 521 3.10 2.10 -7.69
CA LEU A 521 1.90 2.91 -7.47
C LEU A 521 0.67 2.10 -7.07
N TYR A 522 0.44 0.96 -7.73
CA TYR A 522 -0.79 0.20 -7.60
C TYR A 522 -0.85 -0.68 -6.32
N PRO A 523 0.22 -1.41 -5.93
CA PRO A 523 0.18 -2.23 -4.73
C PRO A 523 0.55 -1.47 -3.46
N ARG A 524 0.22 -2.09 -2.34
CA ARG A 524 0.52 -1.63 -0.98
C ARG A 524 1.36 -2.68 -0.30
N TYR A 525 2.46 -2.26 0.33
CA TYR A 525 3.41 -3.17 0.95
C TYR A 525 3.45 -2.97 2.46
N LEU A 526 3.63 -4.07 3.19
CA LEU A 526 3.83 -4.06 4.62
C LEU A 526 5.28 -4.47 4.91
N ASP A 527 5.97 -3.69 5.71
CA ASP A 527 7.22 -4.14 6.29
C ASP A 527 6.91 -5.21 7.37
N PRO A 528 7.40 -6.46 7.21
CA PRO A 528 7.19 -7.51 8.20
C PRO A 528 7.80 -7.20 9.57
N VAL A 529 8.82 -6.34 9.65
CA VAL A 529 9.53 -6.01 10.90
C VAL A 529 8.79 -4.93 11.67
N THR A 530 8.65 -3.74 11.10
CA THR A 530 8.03 -2.59 11.76
C THR A 530 6.51 -2.62 11.75
N ARG A 531 5.90 -3.44 10.88
CA ARG A 531 4.45 -3.51 10.65
C ARG A 531 3.85 -2.19 10.14
N LEU A 532 4.70 -1.32 9.59
CA LEU A 532 4.29 -0.11 8.90
C LEU A 532 4.06 -0.42 7.41
N PRO A 533 3.11 0.27 6.75
CA PRO A 533 3.09 0.32 5.30
C PRO A 533 4.41 0.89 4.78
N CYS A 534 5.02 0.27 3.79
CA CYS A 534 6.35 0.63 3.32
C CYS A 534 6.42 0.76 1.79
N PRO A 535 7.45 1.43 1.26
CA PRO A 535 7.81 1.32 -0.15
C PRO A 535 8.24 -0.12 -0.52
N PRO A 536 8.02 -0.56 -1.76
CA PRO A 536 8.41 -1.90 -2.23
C PRO A 536 9.90 -2.21 -2.04
N GLU A 537 10.76 -1.19 -2.09
CA GLU A 537 12.20 -1.32 -1.88
C GLU A 537 12.55 -1.91 -0.51
N ILE A 538 11.77 -1.57 0.52
CA ILE A 538 11.95 -2.09 1.88
C ILE A 538 11.59 -3.57 1.90
N LEU A 539 10.44 -3.94 1.33
CA LEU A 539 10.04 -5.35 1.26
C LEU A 539 11.05 -6.17 0.45
N VAL A 540 11.46 -5.70 -0.72
CA VAL A 540 12.47 -6.37 -1.57
C VAL A 540 13.78 -6.58 -0.81
N ARG A 541 14.23 -5.59 -0.04
CA ARG A 541 15.43 -5.73 0.81
C ARG A 541 15.28 -6.83 1.85
N HIS A 542 14.15 -6.88 2.54
CA HIS A 542 13.88 -7.93 3.54
C HIS A 542 13.77 -9.32 2.92
N LEU A 543 13.15 -9.43 1.74
CA LEU A 543 13.04 -10.70 1.01
C LEU A 543 14.41 -11.18 0.49
N ALA A 544 15.27 -10.28 0.03
CA ALA A 544 16.64 -10.60 -0.38
C ALA A 544 17.52 -11.04 0.81
N GLY A 545 17.26 -10.50 2.00
CA GLY A 545 17.97 -10.85 3.24
C GLY A 545 17.58 -12.18 3.88
N ASN A 546 16.69 -12.98 3.27
CA ASN A 546 16.21 -14.28 3.78
C ASN A 546 15.70 -14.24 5.24
N ILE A 547 15.04 -13.16 5.66
CA ILE A 547 14.42 -13.10 6.99
C ILE A 547 13.23 -14.08 6.99
N ASP A 548 13.17 -15.01 7.95
CA ASP A 548 12.05 -15.94 8.09
C ASP A 548 10.83 -15.23 8.68
N PHE A 549 9.78 -15.07 7.87
CA PHE A 549 8.53 -14.38 8.24
C PHE A 549 7.41 -15.35 8.68
N GLY A 550 7.71 -16.65 8.78
CA GLY A 550 6.71 -17.66 9.12
C GLY A 550 6.26 -17.61 10.58
N ASN A 551 4.98 -17.89 10.84
CA ASN A 551 4.56 -18.39 12.15
C ASN A 551 4.74 -19.92 12.11
N PRO A 552 5.75 -20.51 12.78
CA PRO A 552 6.13 -21.91 12.63
C PRO A 552 4.97 -22.88 12.91
N TRP A 553 4.08 -22.49 13.82
CA TRP A 553 2.94 -23.28 14.26
C TRP A 553 1.87 -23.47 13.18
N ILE A 554 1.56 -22.42 12.41
CA ILE A 554 0.52 -22.46 11.38
C ILE A 554 1.00 -23.26 10.15
N VAL A 555 2.28 -23.12 9.79
CA VAL A 555 2.92 -23.89 8.72
C VAL A 555 2.96 -25.39 9.09
N GLY A 556 3.25 -25.72 10.35
CA GLY A 556 3.22 -27.10 10.85
C GLY A 556 1.85 -27.77 10.75
N MET A 557 0.77 -27.07 11.14
CA MET A 557 -0.60 -27.62 11.08
C MET A 557 -1.06 -27.94 9.65
N ARG A 558 -0.80 -27.07 8.67
CA ARG A 558 -1.19 -27.33 7.26
C ARG A 558 -0.36 -28.43 6.60
N ARG A 559 0.94 -28.53 6.91
CA ARG A 559 1.79 -29.66 6.46
C ARG A 559 1.30 -31.00 7.01
N LEU A 560 0.67 -30.99 8.19
CA LEU A 560 0.01 -32.17 8.76
C LEU A 560 -1.31 -32.47 8.02
N GLN A 561 -2.16 -31.45 7.81
CA GLN A 561 -3.40 -31.57 7.05
C GLN A 561 -3.17 -32.13 5.64
N GLY A 562 -2.17 -31.62 4.91
CA GLY A 562 -1.81 -32.09 3.58
C GLY A 562 -1.34 -33.55 3.55
N ARG A 563 -0.59 -34.00 4.56
CA ARG A 563 -0.18 -35.41 4.70
C ARG A 563 -1.36 -36.35 4.95
N VAL A 564 -2.35 -35.91 5.74
CA VAL A 564 -3.56 -36.69 6.04
C VAL A 564 -4.45 -36.82 4.79
N MET A 565 -4.65 -35.74 4.05
CA MET A 565 -5.43 -35.76 2.81
C MET A 565 -4.81 -36.65 1.73
N ARG A 566 -3.47 -36.66 1.59
CA ARG A 566 -2.75 -37.49 0.61
C ARG A 566 -2.97 -38.99 0.83
N ARG A 567 -2.91 -39.44 2.10
CA ARG A 567 -3.23 -40.83 2.48
C ARG A 567 -4.69 -41.21 2.20
N TRP A 568 -5.59 -40.22 2.21
CA TRP A 568 -7.01 -40.43 1.95
C TRP A 568 -7.33 -40.52 0.44
N THR A 569 -6.59 -39.81 -0.40
CA THR A 569 -6.73 -39.88 -1.87
C THR A 569 -6.02 -41.08 -2.48
N GLU A 570 -4.84 -41.46 -1.97
CA GLU A 570 -4.12 -42.67 -2.42
C GLU A 570 -4.87 -43.97 -2.06
N GLY A 571 -5.66 -43.97 -0.98
CA GLY A 571 -6.47 -45.12 -0.56
C GLY A 571 -7.74 -45.38 -1.38
N ARG A 572 -8.10 -44.52 -2.35
CA ARG A 572 -9.25 -44.71 -3.25
C ARG A 572 -8.87 -45.09 -4.69
N GLY A 573 -7.58 -45.17 -4.99
CA GLY A 573 -7.07 -45.62 -6.30
C GLY A 573 -6.87 -47.13 -6.43
N THR A 574 -7.19 -47.91 -5.39
CA THR A 574 -7.06 -49.38 -5.35
C THR A 574 -8.33 -50.05 -4.84
N ARG A 575 -9.47 -49.78 -5.51
CA ARG A 575 -10.62 -50.70 -5.57
C ARG A 575 -11.29 -50.63 -6.93
#